data_AF-A0A7Z7QRU7-F1
#
_entry.id   AF-A0A7Z7QRU7-F1
#
_cell.length_a   1.000
_cell.length_b   1.000
_cell.length_c   1.000
_cell.angle_alpha   90.00
_cell.angle_beta   90.00
_cell.angle_gamma   90.00
#
_symmetry.space_group_name_H-M   'P 1'
#
loop_
_entity.id
_entity.type
_entity.pdbx_description
1 polymer ?
#
loop_
_entity_poly.entity_id
_entity_poly.type
_entity_poly.pdbx_seq_one_letter_code
_entity_poly.pdbx_strand_id
1 'polypeptide(L)'
;MIYQSYGLFKSWQSQYSLVQYLLELDERLKETYETGHRLLSALKVNDIQQLRFILQDSKTKDISQGLKRVIQTFIKYLPYISNTMRYPHLTNGPIEGINNKIKLIKRVSYGYRNFWNFRNRILIISKVFVSEYKKRIKQQNNVA
;
A
#
# COMPACT_ATOMS: atom_id res chain seq x y z
N MET A 1 -15.58 1.29 -25.87
CA MET A 1 -14.26 1.96 -25.97
C MET A 1 -14.48 3.36 -26.52
N ILE A 2 -13.96 4.39 -25.85
CA ILE A 2 -14.09 5.78 -26.29
C ILE A 2 -12.95 6.07 -27.26
N TYR A 3 -13.28 6.59 -28.44
CA TYR A 3 -12.32 6.97 -29.47
C TYR A 3 -12.22 8.50 -29.53
N GLN A 4 -11.00 9.00 -29.65
CA GLN A 4 -10.71 10.44 -29.73
C GLN A 4 -9.73 10.70 -30.87
N SER A 5 -9.80 11.90 -31.43
CA SER A 5 -8.84 12.37 -32.42
C SER A 5 -7.60 12.91 -31.71
N TYR A 6 -6.42 12.49 -32.15
CA TYR A 6 -5.13 12.92 -31.62
C TYR A 6 -4.30 13.47 -32.79
N GLY A 7 -3.71 14.66 -32.66
CA GLY A 7 -3.05 15.35 -33.77
C GLY A 7 -1.88 14.59 -34.42
N LEU A 8 -1.30 13.63 -33.71
CA LEU A 8 -0.21 12.77 -34.21
C LEU A 8 -0.70 11.55 -35.01
N PHE A 9 -2.01 11.26 -35.02
CA PHE A 9 -2.59 10.08 -35.64
C PHE A 9 -3.64 10.46 -36.67
N LYS A 10 -3.56 9.86 -37.86
CA LYS A 10 -4.48 10.14 -38.97
C LYS A 10 -5.90 9.60 -38.74
N SER A 11 -6.06 8.61 -37.86
CA SER A 11 -7.32 7.98 -37.53
C SER A 11 -7.64 8.17 -36.05
N TRP A 12 -8.92 8.06 -35.71
CA TRP A 12 -9.41 8.08 -34.33
C TRP A 12 -8.76 6.95 -33.54
N GLN A 13 -8.17 7.27 -32.39
CA GLN A 13 -7.46 6.31 -31.54
C GLN A 13 -8.21 6.10 -30.23
N SER A 14 -8.05 4.90 -29.67
CA SER A 14 -8.42 4.59 -28.30
C SER A 14 -7.22 4.79 -27.39
N GLN A 15 -7.44 4.95 -26.08
CA GLN A 15 -6.34 4.97 -25.11
C GLN A 15 -5.52 3.66 -25.15
N TYR A 16 -6.18 2.54 -25.39
CA TYR A 16 -5.51 1.25 -25.55
C TYR A 16 -4.56 1.23 -26.75
N SER A 17 -5.03 1.67 -27.92
CA SER A 17 -4.21 1.68 -29.13
C SER A 17 -3.03 2.65 -29.02
N LEU A 18 -3.21 3.78 -28.32
CA LEU A 18 -2.11 4.68 -28.01
C LEU A 18 -1.05 4.04 -27.11
N VAL A 19 -1.47 3.33 -26.04
CA VAL A 19 -0.53 2.62 -25.17
C VAL A 19 0.22 1.56 -25.97
N GLN A 20 -0.47 0.72 -26.75
CA GLN A 20 0.19 -0.29 -27.59
C GLN A 20 1.22 0.34 -28.53
N TYR A 21 0.85 1.41 -29.23
CA TYR A 21 1.78 2.16 -30.07
C TYR A 21 3.01 2.64 -29.30
N LEU A 22 2.85 3.23 -28.11
CA LEU A 22 3.97 3.69 -27.29
C LEU A 22 4.87 2.54 -26.83
N LEU A 23 4.30 1.38 -26.51
CA LEU A 23 5.06 0.19 -26.13
C LEU A 23 5.81 -0.43 -27.31
N GLU A 24 5.32 -0.26 -28.55
CA GLU A 24 6.05 -0.69 -29.76
C GLU A 24 7.28 0.16 -30.05
N LEU A 25 7.34 1.41 -29.56
CA LEU A 25 8.46 2.32 -29.81
C LEU A 25 9.71 2.05 -28.95
N ASP A 26 9.54 1.47 -27.76
CA ASP A 26 10.63 1.26 -26.81
C ASP A 26 10.45 -0.08 -26.08
N GLU A 27 11.34 -1.03 -26.38
CA GLU A 27 11.31 -2.39 -25.81
C GLU A 27 11.49 -2.39 -24.29
N ARG A 28 12.30 -1.46 -23.75
CA ARG A 28 12.52 -1.34 -22.31
C ARG A 28 11.28 -0.81 -21.62
N LEU A 29 10.57 0.14 -22.24
CA LEU A 29 9.28 0.64 -21.75
C LEU A 29 8.25 -0.49 -21.72
N LYS A 30 8.16 -1.25 -22.81
CA LYS A 30 7.30 -2.44 -22.93
C LYS A 30 7.58 -3.46 -21.84
N GLU A 31 8.83 -3.86 -21.67
CA GLU A 31 9.19 -4.86 -20.66
C GLU A 31 8.92 -4.37 -19.23
N THR A 32 9.14 -3.06 -18.99
CA THR A 32 8.82 -2.42 -17.71
C THR A 32 7.31 -2.42 -17.46
N TYR A 33 6.52 -2.06 -18.47
CA TYR A 33 5.06 -2.01 -18.40
C TYR A 33 4.48 -3.40 -18.12
N GLU A 34 4.90 -4.41 -18.88
CA GLU A 34 4.44 -5.79 -18.75
C GLU A 34 4.83 -6.39 -17.40
N THR A 35 6.08 -6.21 -16.98
CA THR A 35 6.55 -6.69 -15.66
C THR A 35 5.76 -6.06 -14.52
N GLY A 36 5.49 -4.75 -14.60
CA GLY A 36 4.67 -4.05 -13.61
C GLY A 36 3.23 -4.57 -13.56
N HIS A 37 2.60 -4.81 -14.71
CA HIS A 37 1.26 -5.38 -14.79
C HIS A 37 1.21 -6.80 -14.25
N ARG A 38 2.16 -7.66 -14.62
CA ARG A 38 2.27 -9.02 -14.08
C ARG A 38 2.40 -9.00 -12.55
N LEU A 39 3.25 -8.12 -12.01
CA LEU A 39 3.44 -7.95 -10.57
C LEU A 39 2.13 -7.55 -9.87
N LEU A 40 1.41 -6.56 -10.43
CA LEU A 40 0.14 -6.09 -9.88
C LEU A 40 -0.94 -7.17 -9.92
N SER A 41 -1.00 -7.94 -11.00
CA SER A 41 -1.95 -9.04 -11.17
C SER A 41 -1.72 -10.14 -10.12
N ALA A 42 -0.47 -10.56 -9.92
CA ALA A 42 -0.13 -11.56 -8.90
C ALA A 42 -0.51 -11.07 -7.48
N LEU A 43 -0.31 -9.78 -7.20
CA LEU A 43 -0.73 -9.18 -5.92
C LEU A 43 -2.24 -9.17 -5.73
N LYS A 44 -3.02 -8.83 -6.77
CA LYS A 44 -4.49 -8.80 -6.71
C LYS A 44 -5.10 -10.17 -6.45
N VAL A 45 -4.52 -11.22 -7.04
CA VAL A 45 -4.98 -12.61 -6.90
C VAL A 45 -4.39 -13.29 -5.66
N ASN A 46 -3.47 -12.63 -4.95
CA ASN A 46 -2.70 -13.20 -3.84
C ASN A 46 -1.92 -14.48 -4.22
N ASP A 47 -1.44 -14.57 -5.46
CA ASP A 47 -0.65 -15.70 -5.93
C ASP A 47 0.83 -15.51 -5.58
N ILE A 48 1.25 -16.14 -4.47
CA ILE A 48 2.62 -16.08 -3.96
C ILE A 48 3.62 -16.73 -4.92
N GLN A 49 3.23 -17.80 -5.62
CA GLN A 49 4.15 -18.52 -6.52
C GLN A 49 4.41 -17.70 -7.77
N GLN A 50 3.36 -17.15 -8.35
CA GLN A 50 3.47 -16.24 -9.49
C GLN A 50 4.27 -14.99 -9.11
N LEU A 51 4.03 -14.41 -7.93
CA LEU A 51 4.81 -13.28 -7.42
C LEU A 51 6.31 -13.63 -7.32
N ARG A 52 6.65 -14.77 -6.73
CA ARG A 52 8.06 -15.24 -6.61
C ARG A 52 8.72 -15.41 -7.96
N PHE A 53 8.02 -16.02 -8.90
CA PHE A 53 8.51 -16.20 -10.26
C PHE A 53 8.80 -14.85 -10.94
N ILE A 54 7.86 -13.91 -10.89
CA ILE A 54 8.03 -12.57 -11.49
C ILE A 54 9.21 -11.82 -10.86
N LEU A 55 9.38 -11.89 -9.53
CA LEU A 55 10.49 -11.23 -8.84
C LEU A 55 11.87 -11.84 -9.20
N GLN A 56 11.93 -13.11 -9.59
CA GLN A 56 13.15 -13.74 -10.06
C GLN A 56 13.40 -13.44 -11.55
N ASP A 57 12.38 -13.62 -12.39
CA ASP A 57 12.37 -13.32 -13.84
C ASP A 57 12.78 -11.87 -14.12
N SER A 58 12.30 -10.92 -13.32
CA SER A 58 12.62 -9.51 -13.48
C SER A 58 14.08 -9.11 -13.21
N LYS A 59 14.91 -10.01 -12.65
CA LYS A 59 16.35 -9.74 -12.46
C LYS A 59 17.13 -9.79 -13.78
N THR A 60 16.69 -10.61 -14.73
CA THR A 60 17.37 -10.80 -16.03
C THR A 60 16.83 -9.85 -17.10
N LYS A 61 15.73 -9.15 -16.84
CA LYS A 61 15.04 -8.27 -17.78
C LYS A 61 15.61 -6.86 -17.80
N ASP A 62 15.63 -6.25 -18.99
CA ASP A 62 15.92 -4.83 -19.11
C ASP A 62 14.69 -3.99 -18.80
N ILE A 63 14.51 -3.69 -17.52
CA ILE A 63 13.45 -2.84 -17.00
C ILE A 63 13.99 -1.51 -16.48
N SER A 64 13.09 -0.53 -16.31
CA SER A 64 13.43 0.78 -15.76
C SER A 64 14.06 0.69 -14.37
N GLN A 65 14.95 1.63 -14.05
CA GLN A 65 15.61 1.67 -12.73
C GLN A 65 14.61 1.86 -11.58
N GLY A 66 13.52 2.58 -11.82
CA GLY A 66 12.44 2.74 -10.84
C GLY A 66 11.80 1.39 -10.47
N LEU A 67 11.43 0.59 -11.48
CA LEU A 67 10.84 -0.73 -11.23
C LEU A 67 11.85 -1.71 -10.60
N LYS A 68 13.14 -1.64 -10.96
CA LYS A 68 14.20 -2.44 -10.31
C LYS A 68 14.26 -2.19 -8.80
N ARG A 69 14.20 -0.93 -8.35
CA ARG A 69 14.19 -0.58 -6.92
C ARG A 69 12.95 -1.13 -6.20
N VAL A 70 11.79 -1.05 -6.86
CA VAL A 70 10.54 -1.62 -6.34
C VAL A 70 10.71 -3.12 -6.15
N ILE A 71 11.14 -3.86 -7.18
CA ILE A 71 11.37 -5.31 -7.12
C ILE A 71 12.35 -5.68 -6.01
N GLN A 72 13.47 -4.96 -5.85
CA GLN A 72 14.41 -5.20 -4.76
C GLN A 72 13.75 -5.06 -3.38
N THR A 73 12.87 -4.07 -3.22
CA THR A 73 12.08 -3.89 -2.00
C THR A 73 11.12 -5.06 -1.78
N PHE A 74 10.42 -5.50 -2.83
CA PHE A 74 9.55 -6.68 -2.76
C PHE A 74 10.32 -7.94 -2.37
N ILE A 75 11.51 -8.19 -2.95
CA ILE A 75 12.35 -9.33 -2.60
C ILE A 75 12.77 -9.27 -1.13
N LYS A 76 13.23 -8.09 -0.67
CA LYS A 76 13.66 -7.88 0.72
C LYS A 76 12.54 -8.17 1.73
N TYR A 77 11.32 -7.74 1.42
CA TYR A 77 10.17 -7.88 2.31
C TYR A 77 9.23 -9.04 1.95
N LEU A 78 9.64 -9.93 1.04
CA LEU A 78 8.83 -11.03 0.52
C LEU A 78 8.24 -11.92 1.63
N PRO A 79 8.95 -12.26 2.73
CA PRO A 79 8.36 -13.05 3.81
C PRO A 79 7.12 -12.38 4.43
N TYR A 80 7.16 -11.06 4.61
CA TYR A 80 6.05 -10.29 5.19
C TYR A 80 4.88 -10.15 4.21
N ILE A 81 5.18 -9.91 2.93
CA ILE A 81 4.17 -9.85 1.86
C ILE A 81 3.49 -11.21 1.70
N SER A 82 4.24 -12.30 1.83
CA SER A 82 3.68 -13.66 1.83
C SER A 82 2.70 -13.86 2.98
N ASN A 83 2.97 -13.28 4.16
CA ASN A 83 2.04 -13.35 5.29
C ASN A 83 0.76 -12.58 5.00
N THR A 84 0.83 -11.39 4.38
CA THR A 84 -0.39 -10.63 4.04
C THR A 84 -1.26 -11.37 3.03
N MET A 85 -0.65 -12.07 2.06
CA MET A 85 -1.38 -12.91 1.11
C MET A 85 -2.01 -14.14 1.76
N ARG A 86 -1.33 -14.74 2.77
CA ARG A 86 -1.83 -15.89 3.51
C ARG A 86 -3.02 -15.55 4.42
N TYR A 87 -3.08 -14.32 4.93
CA TYR A 87 -4.10 -13.87 5.86
C TYR A 87 -4.92 -12.69 5.27
N PRO A 88 -5.72 -12.91 4.22
CA PRO A 88 -6.40 -11.83 3.47
C PRO A 88 -7.47 -11.09 4.28
N HIS A 89 -7.92 -11.66 5.41
CA HIS A 89 -8.88 -11.02 6.32
C HIS A 89 -8.25 -9.95 7.21
N LEU A 90 -6.91 -9.92 7.34
CA LEU A 90 -6.21 -8.88 8.09
C LEU A 90 -6.05 -7.65 7.20
N THR A 91 -6.77 -6.59 7.54
CA THR A 91 -6.72 -5.33 6.78
C THR A 91 -5.86 -4.30 7.50
N ASN A 92 -5.34 -3.32 6.76
CA ASN A 92 -4.62 -2.18 7.34
C ASN A 92 -5.55 -1.18 8.06
N GLY A 93 -6.87 -1.34 7.98
CA GLY A 93 -7.87 -0.40 8.49
C GLY A 93 -7.66 0.01 9.96
N PRO A 94 -7.46 -0.94 10.90
CA PRO A 94 -7.17 -0.59 12.30
C PRO A 94 -5.89 0.23 12.47
N ILE A 95 -4.82 -0.13 11.77
CA ILE A 95 -3.52 0.57 11.83
C ILE A 95 -3.64 1.98 11.24
N GLU A 96 -4.31 2.10 10.09
CA GLU A 96 -4.60 3.38 9.45
C GLU A 96 -5.47 4.28 10.33
N GLY A 97 -6.49 3.71 10.97
CA GLY A 97 -7.34 4.41 11.93
C GLY A 97 -6.55 4.98 13.11
N ILE A 98 -5.64 4.19 13.69
CA ILE A 98 -4.74 4.63 14.75
C ILE A 98 -3.82 5.75 14.25
N ASN A 99 -3.19 5.56 13.09
CA ASN A 99 -2.29 6.55 12.50
C ASN A 99 -3.00 7.88 12.19
N ASN A 100 -4.21 7.83 11.66
CA ASN A 100 -5.03 9.01 11.38
C ASN A 100 -5.43 9.73 12.66
N LYS A 101 -5.80 9.00 13.71
CA LYS A 101 -6.10 9.57 15.03
C LYS A 101 -4.88 10.25 15.65
N ILE A 102 -3.70 9.65 15.57
CA ILE A 102 -2.44 10.27 16.03
C ILE A 102 -2.13 11.55 15.23
N LYS A 103 -2.26 11.51 13.90
CA LYS A 103 -2.07 12.68 13.03
C LYS A 103 -3.06 13.80 13.36
N LEU A 104 -4.31 13.48 13.64
CA LEU A 104 -5.33 14.45 14.06
C LEU A 104 -4.96 15.11 15.40
N ILE A 105 -4.56 14.31 16.40
CA ILE A 105 -4.11 14.84 17.71
C ILE A 105 -2.95 15.81 17.52
N LYS A 106 -1.96 15.44 16.69
CA LYS A 106 -0.81 16.31 16.38
C LYS A 106 -1.26 17.62 15.74
N ARG A 107 -2.17 17.58 14.76
CA ARG A 107 -2.69 18.76 14.05
C ARG A 107 -3.46 19.70 14.96
N VAL A 108 -4.40 19.18 15.75
CA VAL A 108 -5.26 19.98 16.64
C VAL A 108 -4.47 20.60 17.79
N SER A 109 -3.38 19.96 18.21
CA SER A 109 -2.48 20.50 19.23
C SER A 109 -1.48 21.55 18.75
N TYR A 110 -1.43 21.86 17.45
CA TYR A 110 -0.39 22.68 16.81
C TYR A 110 1.04 22.16 17.03
N GLY A 111 1.17 20.83 17.24
CA GLY A 111 2.43 20.17 17.55
C GLY A 111 2.78 20.20 19.03
N TYR A 112 3.40 19.11 19.50
CA TYR A 112 3.91 19.01 20.86
C TYR A 112 5.42 19.25 20.87
N ARG A 113 5.89 20.08 21.80
CA ARG A 113 7.33 20.27 22.06
C ARG A 113 7.96 19.08 22.79
N ASN A 114 7.19 18.43 23.67
CA ASN A 114 7.63 17.28 24.46
C ASN A 114 6.93 16.00 23.99
N PHE A 115 7.72 15.00 23.60
CA PHE A 115 7.23 13.70 23.13
C PHE A 115 6.41 12.96 24.21
N TRP A 116 6.78 13.04 25.48
CA TRP A 116 6.05 12.39 26.57
C TRP A 116 4.64 12.94 26.71
N ASN A 117 4.48 14.26 26.57
CA ASN A 117 3.17 14.90 26.59
C ASN A 117 2.32 14.46 25.39
N PHE A 118 2.93 14.34 24.20
CA PHE A 118 2.25 13.83 23.01
C PHE A 118 1.79 12.38 23.21
N ARG A 119 2.69 11.51 23.69
CA ARG A 119 2.40 10.10 23.99
C ARG A 119 1.26 9.98 25.01
N ASN A 120 1.32 10.72 26.11
CA ASN A 120 0.29 10.71 27.14
C ASN A 120 -1.06 11.15 26.57
N ARG A 121 -1.08 12.19 25.73
CA ARG A 121 -2.31 12.62 25.06
C ARG A 121 -2.88 11.53 24.14
N ILE A 122 -2.03 10.86 23.36
CA ILE A 122 -2.45 9.73 22.50
C ILE A 122 -3.07 8.63 23.35
N LEU A 123 -2.43 8.22 24.46
CA LEU A 123 -2.92 7.14 25.32
C LEU A 123 -4.28 7.50 25.96
N ILE A 124 -4.45 8.74 26.42
CA ILE A 124 -5.71 9.22 27.00
C ILE A 124 -6.84 9.22 25.95
N ILE A 125 -6.60 9.80 24.77
CA ILE A 125 -7.62 9.96 23.72
C ILE A 125 -7.94 8.63 23.02
N SER A 126 -6.95 7.76 22.88
CA SER A 126 -7.14 6.42 22.30
C SER A 126 -7.94 5.49 23.22
N LYS A 127 -8.16 5.85 24.50
CA LYS A 127 -8.82 5.02 25.52
C LYS A 127 -8.17 3.64 25.69
N VAL A 128 -6.94 3.47 25.22
CA VAL A 128 -6.16 2.21 25.36
C VAL A 128 -5.76 2.01 26.83
N PHE A 129 -5.59 3.10 27.57
CA PHE A 129 -5.55 3.08 29.03
C PHE A 129 -6.98 3.25 29.58
N VAL A 130 -7.62 2.14 29.93
CA VAL A 130 -8.65 2.18 30.98
C VAL A 130 -7.89 2.23 32.29
N SER A 131 -7.92 3.37 32.98
CA SER A 131 -7.35 3.43 34.34
C SER A 131 -7.97 2.32 35.18
N GLU A 132 -7.17 1.64 36.01
CA GLU A 132 -7.68 0.59 36.90
C GLU A 132 -8.85 1.08 37.76
N TYR A 133 -8.85 2.39 38.07
CA TYR A 133 -9.94 3.11 38.70
C TYR A 133 -11.30 2.95 37.98
N LYS A 134 -11.37 3.11 36.65
CA LYS A 134 -12.61 2.91 35.88
C LYS A 134 -13.03 1.44 35.80
N LYS A 135 -12.09 0.49 35.86
CA LYS A 135 -12.41 -0.94 35.97
C LYS A 135 -13.04 -1.28 37.32
N ARG A 136 -12.51 -0.74 38.43
CA ARG A 136 -13.04 -0.97 39.79
C ARG A 136 -14.46 -0.42 39.98
N ILE A 137 -14.75 0.79 39.47
CA ILE A 137 -16.10 1.38 39.53
C ILE A 137 -17.12 0.53 38.75
N LYS A 138 -16.74 0.02 37.57
CA LYS A 138 -17.64 -0.82 36.76
C LYS A 138 -17.89 -2.20 37.40
N GLN A 139 -16.91 -2.74 38.14
CA GLN A 139 -17.08 -3.97 38.92
C GLN A 139 -17.98 -3.76 40.14
N GLN A 140 -17.84 -2.66 40.88
CA GLN A 140 -18.71 -2.35 42.03
C GLN A 140 -20.17 -2.14 41.62
N ASN A 141 -20.44 -1.51 40.48
CA ASN A 141 -21.80 -1.23 40.02
C ASN A 141 -22.52 -2.43 39.37
N ASN A 142 -21.81 -3.54 39.09
CA ASN A 142 -22.37 -4.75 38.48
C ASN A 142 -22.67 -5.86 39.51
N VAL A 143 -22.34 -5.65 40.79
CA VAL A 143 -22.52 -6.61 41.89
C VAL A 143 -23.60 -6.11 42.87
N ALA A 144 -24.28 -5.01 42.52
CA ALA A 144 -25.47 -4.50 43.20
C ALA A 144 -26.73 -4.84 42.41
#